data_AF-A0A642C2T3-F1
#
_entry.id   AF-A0A642C2T3-F1
#
_cell.length_a   1.000
_cell.length_b   1.000
_cell.length_c   1.000
_cell.angle_alpha   90.00
_cell.angle_beta   90.00
_cell.angle_gamma   90.00
#
_symmetry.space_group_name_H-M   'P 1'
#
loop_
_entity.id
_entity.type
_entity.pdbx_description
1 polymer ?
#
loop_
_entity_poly.entity_id
_entity_poly.type
_entity_poly.pdbx_seq_one_letter_code
_entity_poly.pdbx_strand_id
1 'polypeptide(L)'
;MSGVTSVFRDASTYDNIAKTTKNILQTHDKKVGFEARFNEMNQLMRQVGVETKYTAPQVASAGKFLAMAGYDVDQIKHAIRPISDIALVGDTDLGETADVVTNIMTAYKIPAKQMDNTADILTMTFTKTNTTLLELAESFKYAGTVAHQSGLDFETASAALGVLGNAGLKGSHAGTTLRMMLLNMMNPTKKGQEAWDILGISPKDKNGNLRNLTDILSDLHKKQQSMSSGDFTTLINKMFRVTAAPGALALINNVEDVQKTTELNRHSMNLAFDLADEKKNTIQGLWYQMTSAFTETGMQGFEQMQGVIRDFLQR
;
A
#
# COMPACT_ATOMS: atom_id res chain seq x y z
N MET A 1 -2.49 -32.90 -23.27
CA MET A 1 -2.01 -33.36 -21.94
C MET A 1 -1.54 -32.23 -21.02
N SER A 2 -1.14 -31.04 -21.52
CA SER A 2 -0.66 -29.92 -20.70
C SER A 2 -1.74 -29.22 -19.84
N GLY A 3 -2.98 -29.13 -20.31
CA GLY A 3 -4.07 -28.46 -19.57
C GLY A 3 -4.62 -29.25 -18.38
N VAL A 4 -4.60 -30.59 -18.43
CA VAL A 4 -5.04 -31.43 -17.31
C VAL A 4 -3.98 -31.42 -16.19
N THR A 5 -2.69 -31.40 -16.56
CA THR A 5 -1.59 -31.29 -15.59
C THR A 5 -1.56 -29.95 -14.87
N SER A 6 -1.95 -28.85 -15.53
CA SER A 6 -2.02 -27.53 -14.90
C SER A 6 -3.18 -27.44 -13.91
N VAL A 7 -4.37 -27.92 -14.27
CA VAL A 7 -5.54 -27.96 -13.37
C VAL A 7 -5.25 -28.77 -12.11
N PHE A 8 -4.66 -29.97 -12.24
CA PHE A 8 -4.31 -30.80 -11.09
C PHE A 8 -3.30 -30.10 -10.16
N ARG A 9 -2.26 -29.50 -10.73
CA ARG A 9 -1.22 -28.79 -9.97
C ARG A 9 -1.83 -27.60 -9.23
N ASP A 10 -2.65 -26.81 -9.88
CA ASP A 10 -3.23 -25.60 -9.30
C ASP A 10 -4.26 -25.97 -8.22
N ALA A 11 -5.08 -27.01 -8.45
CA ALA A 11 -6.00 -27.56 -7.45
C ALA A 11 -5.27 -28.08 -6.19
N SER A 12 -4.22 -28.88 -6.37
CA SER A 12 -3.41 -29.42 -5.27
C SER A 12 -2.68 -28.31 -4.50
N THR A 13 -2.14 -27.32 -5.21
CA THR A 13 -1.47 -26.16 -4.61
C THR A 13 -2.46 -25.31 -3.82
N TYR A 14 -3.64 -25.06 -4.39
CA TYR A 14 -4.73 -24.34 -3.72
C TYR A 14 -5.17 -25.04 -2.43
N ASP A 15 -5.43 -26.36 -2.48
CA ASP A 15 -5.82 -27.15 -1.29
C ASP A 15 -4.81 -27.02 -0.16
N ASN A 16 -3.51 -27.11 -0.48
CA ASN A 16 -2.44 -26.97 0.50
C ASN A 16 -2.41 -25.57 1.13
N ILE A 17 -2.50 -24.52 0.29
CA ILE A 17 -2.50 -23.13 0.78
C ILE A 17 -3.75 -22.84 1.61
N ALA A 18 -4.93 -23.28 1.16
CA ALA A 18 -6.18 -23.11 1.87
C ALA A 18 -6.12 -23.81 3.24
N LYS A 19 -5.62 -25.05 3.30
CA LYS A 19 -5.45 -25.77 4.57
C LYS A 19 -4.46 -25.07 5.51
N THR A 20 -3.35 -24.55 4.99
CA THR A 20 -2.39 -23.78 5.77
C THR A 20 -3.02 -22.50 6.32
N THR A 21 -3.74 -21.77 5.48
CA THR A 21 -4.45 -20.53 5.84
C THR A 21 -5.50 -20.79 6.91
N LYS A 22 -6.28 -21.88 6.76
CA LYS A 22 -7.25 -22.34 7.75
C LYS A 22 -6.60 -22.56 9.11
N ASN A 23 -5.50 -23.31 9.15
CA ASN A 23 -4.78 -23.59 10.39
C ASN A 23 -4.28 -22.32 11.07
N ILE A 24 -3.74 -21.37 10.30
CA ILE A 24 -3.29 -20.07 10.81
C ILE A 24 -4.47 -19.29 11.39
N LEU A 25 -5.56 -19.17 10.65
CA LEU A 25 -6.75 -18.43 11.10
C LEU A 25 -7.37 -19.04 12.36
N GLN A 26 -7.41 -20.37 12.47
CA GLN A 26 -7.91 -21.04 13.68
C GLN A 26 -7.11 -20.69 14.94
N THR A 27 -5.86 -20.20 14.82
CA THR A 27 -5.09 -19.75 15.98
C THR A 27 -5.67 -18.47 16.61
N HIS A 28 -6.26 -17.56 15.82
CA HIS A 28 -6.63 -16.22 16.28
C HIS A 28 -8.07 -15.76 15.94
N ASP A 29 -8.72 -16.30 14.90
CA ASP A 29 -10.14 -16.04 14.62
C ASP A 29 -11.04 -16.98 15.43
N LYS A 30 -11.58 -16.46 16.53
CA LYS A 30 -12.47 -17.20 17.45
C LYS A 30 -13.95 -16.90 17.25
N LYS A 31 -14.34 -16.20 16.17
CA LYS A 31 -15.75 -15.86 15.93
C LYS A 31 -16.54 -17.12 15.55
N VAL A 32 -17.83 -17.14 15.92
CA VAL A 32 -18.76 -18.24 15.65
C VAL A 32 -18.85 -18.53 14.15
N GLY A 33 -19.09 -19.79 13.78
CA GLY A 33 -19.30 -20.20 12.40
C GLY A 33 -18.05 -20.15 11.52
N PHE A 34 -16.86 -20.35 12.10
CA PHE A 34 -15.57 -20.31 11.40
C PHE A 34 -15.56 -21.10 10.08
N GLU A 35 -16.04 -22.34 10.08
CA GLU A 35 -16.05 -23.20 8.88
C GLU A 35 -16.86 -22.59 7.72
N ALA A 36 -18.06 -22.07 8.00
CA ALA A 36 -18.89 -21.43 6.99
C ALA A 36 -18.23 -20.17 6.45
N ARG A 37 -17.74 -19.29 7.34
CA ARG A 37 -17.06 -18.05 6.94
C ARG A 37 -15.79 -18.32 6.12
N PHE A 38 -15.02 -19.33 6.51
CA PHE A 38 -13.80 -19.74 5.79
C PHE A 38 -14.13 -20.28 4.40
N ASN A 39 -15.21 -21.04 4.26
CA ASN A 39 -15.68 -21.51 2.95
C ASN A 39 -16.12 -20.36 2.05
N GLU A 40 -16.86 -19.38 2.58
CA GLU A 40 -17.22 -18.16 1.83
C GLU A 40 -15.97 -17.38 1.39
N MET A 41 -14.96 -17.27 2.27
CA MET A 41 -13.68 -16.65 1.93
C MET A 41 -12.98 -17.38 0.79
N ASN A 42 -12.95 -18.72 0.80
CA ASN A 42 -12.39 -19.51 -0.30
C ASN A 42 -13.14 -19.30 -1.62
N GLN A 43 -14.47 -19.27 -1.58
CA GLN A 43 -15.28 -19.00 -2.78
C GLN A 43 -14.97 -17.61 -3.35
N LEU A 44 -14.86 -16.60 -2.47
CA LEU A 44 -14.47 -15.25 -2.88
C LEU A 44 -13.06 -15.21 -3.49
N MET A 45 -12.08 -15.89 -2.89
CA MET A 45 -10.72 -15.97 -3.43
C MET A 45 -10.69 -16.64 -4.82
N ARG A 46 -11.46 -17.72 -5.01
CA ARG A 46 -11.61 -18.36 -6.33
C ARG A 46 -12.27 -17.41 -7.34
N GLN A 47 -13.32 -16.71 -6.93
CA GLN A 47 -13.99 -15.72 -7.77
C GLN A 47 -13.04 -14.61 -8.22
N VAL A 48 -12.24 -14.05 -7.31
CA VAL A 48 -11.19 -13.07 -7.66
C VAL A 48 -10.17 -13.68 -8.64
N GLY A 49 -9.81 -14.96 -8.47
CA GLY A 49 -8.93 -15.65 -9.42
C GLY A 49 -9.55 -15.84 -10.81
N VAL A 50 -10.87 -15.92 -10.90
CA VAL A 50 -11.60 -15.99 -12.17
C VAL A 50 -11.73 -14.60 -12.81
N GLU A 51 -12.01 -13.57 -12.01
CA GLU A 51 -12.30 -12.21 -12.50
C GLU A 51 -11.03 -11.41 -12.84
N THR A 52 -9.87 -11.85 -12.37
CA THR A 52 -8.59 -11.13 -12.54
C THR A 52 -7.58 -11.94 -13.35
N LYS A 53 -6.39 -11.35 -13.60
CA LYS A 53 -5.27 -12.07 -14.23
C LYS A 53 -4.59 -13.09 -13.31
N TYR A 54 -4.91 -13.09 -12.02
CA TYR A 54 -4.25 -13.93 -11.02
C TYR A 54 -4.92 -15.30 -10.92
N THR A 55 -4.13 -16.35 -10.80
CA THR A 55 -4.67 -17.71 -10.62
C THR A 55 -5.22 -17.92 -9.20
N ALA A 56 -6.15 -18.86 -9.03
CA ALA A 56 -6.69 -19.17 -7.70
C ALA A 56 -5.60 -19.46 -6.63
N PRO A 57 -4.51 -20.21 -6.93
CA PRO A 57 -3.39 -20.35 -5.98
C PRO A 57 -2.68 -19.05 -5.61
N GLN A 58 -2.57 -18.09 -6.53
CA GLN A 58 -1.98 -16.77 -6.24
C GLN A 58 -2.88 -15.98 -5.30
N VAL A 59 -4.20 -15.99 -5.54
CA VAL A 59 -5.17 -15.33 -4.64
C VAL A 59 -5.19 -16.00 -3.26
N ALA A 60 -5.17 -17.32 -3.20
CA ALA A 60 -5.05 -18.05 -1.94
C ALA A 60 -3.75 -17.73 -1.19
N SER A 61 -2.64 -17.53 -1.92
CA SER A 61 -1.36 -17.13 -1.33
C SER A 61 -1.45 -15.74 -0.70
N ALA A 62 -2.11 -14.79 -1.35
CA ALA A 62 -2.38 -13.47 -0.77
C ALA A 62 -3.27 -13.59 0.48
N GLY A 63 -4.33 -14.40 0.45
CA GLY A 63 -5.16 -14.69 1.63
C GLY A 63 -4.36 -15.29 2.79
N LYS A 64 -3.40 -16.19 2.51
CA LYS A 64 -2.46 -16.72 3.49
C LYS A 64 -1.59 -15.62 4.11
N PHE A 65 -1.05 -14.71 3.30
CA PHE A 65 -0.25 -13.58 3.80
C PHE A 65 -1.06 -12.68 4.72
N LEU A 66 -2.30 -12.36 4.34
CA LEU A 66 -3.21 -11.59 5.19
C LEU A 66 -3.47 -12.29 6.53
N ALA A 67 -3.74 -13.60 6.51
CA ALA A 67 -3.89 -14.38 7.74
C ALA A 67 -2.61 -14.37 8.60
N MET A 68 -1.43 -14.42 7.98
CA MET A 68 -0.14 -14.30 8.68
C MET A 68 0.08 -12.90 9.26
N ALA A 69 -0.43 -11.85 8.60
CA ALA A 69 -0.46 -10.48 9.09
C ALA A 69 -1.50 -10.26 10.22
N GLY A 70 -2.22 -11.32 10.63
CA GLY A 70 -3.17 -11.32 11.73
C GLY A 70 -4.58 -10.90 11.34
N TYR A 71 -4.91 -10.87 10.05
CA TYR A 71 -6.27 -10.58 9.59
C TYR A 71 -7.17 -11.79 9.85
N ASP A 72 -8.34 -11.54 10.41
CA ASP A 72 -9.39 -12.54 10.54
C ASP A 72 -10.10 -12.82 9.19
N VAL A 73 -10.95 -13.85 9.15
CA VAL A 73 -11.62 -14.28 7.90
C VAL A 73 -12.44 -13.14 7.27
N ASP A 74 -13.12 -12.32 8.08
CA ASP A 74 -13.96 -11.24 7.55
C ASP A 74 -13.08 -10.12 7.00
N GLN A 75 -11.99 -9.79 7.69
CA GLN A 75 -11.01 -8.80 7.22
C GLN A 75 -10.36 -9.24 5.91
N ILE A 76 -10.02 -10.52 5.75
CA ILE A 76 -9.51 -11.07 4.48
C ILE A 76 -10.54 -10.94 3.37
N LYS A 77 -11.81 -11.27 3.65
CA LYS A 77 -12.90 -11.12 2.66
C LYS A 77 -13.03 -9.69 2.16
N HIS A 78 -12.89 -8.70 3.03
CA HIS A 78 -12.93 -7.29 2.64
C HIS A 78 -11.65 -6.86 1.92
N ALA A 79 -10.48 -7.41 2.29
CA ALA A 79 -9.20 -6.93 1.78
C ALA A 79 -8.78 -7.53 0.42
N ILE A 80 -9.22 -8.75 0.10
CA ILE A 80 -8.68 -9.49 -1.05
C ILE A 80 -8.96 -8.81 -2.39
N ARG A 81 -10.16 -8.22 -2.55
CA ARG A 81 -10.56 -7.49 -3.77
C ARG A 81 -9.76 -6.19 -3.94
N PRO A 82 -9.71 -5.27 -2.98
CA PRO A 82 -8.87 -4.07 -3.06
C PRO A 82 -7.40 -4.36 -3.34
N ILE A 83 -6.85 -5.41 -2.71
CA ILE A 83 -5.46 -5.84 -2.96
C ILE A 83 -5.30 -6.36 -4.39
N SER A 84 -6.27 -7.11 -4.92
CA SER A 84 -6.23 -7.52 -6.32
C SER A 84 -6.37 -6.35 -7.29
N ASP A 85 -7.18 -5.35 -6.94
CA ASP A 85 -7.40 -4.17 -7.76
C ASP A 85 -6.14 -3.31 -7.82
N ILE A 86 -5.54 -2.96 -6.67
CA ILE A 86 -4.28 -2.20 -6.65
C ILE A 86 -3.13 -2.99 -7.32
N ALA A 87 -3.08 -4.31 -7.19
CA ALA A 87 -2.08 -5.15 -7.84
C ALA A 87 -2.27 -5.17 -9.36
N LEU A 88 -3.51 -5.23 -9.84
CA LEU A 88 -3.84 -5.11 -11.26
C LEU A 88 -3.41 -3.76 -11.80
N VAL A 89 -3.75 -2.66 -11.11
CA VAL A 89 -3.42 -1.30 -11.56
C VAL A 89 -1.91 -1.09 -11.59
N GLY A 90 -1.20 -1.47 -10.53
CA GLY A 90 0.26 -1.36 -10.40
C GLY A 90 1.05 -2.42 -11.20
N ASP A 91 0.38 -3.39 -11.81
CA ASP A 91 0.99 -4.55 -12.48
C ASP A 91 1.98 -5.35 -11.61
N THR A 92 1.71 -5.45 -10.31
CA THR A 92 2.53 -6.16 -9.32
C THR A 92 2.06 -7.59 -9.06
N ASP A 93 2.89 -8.40 -8.40
CA ASP A 93 2.46 -9.70 -7.88
C ASP A 93 1.45 -9.51 -6.74
N LEU A 94 0.46 -10.40 -6.67
CA LEU A 94 -0.63 -10.27 -5.70
C LEU A 94 -0.16 -10.51 -4.26
N GLY A 95 0.75 -11.47 -4.04
CA GLY A 95 1.32 -11.75 -2.73
C GLY A 95 2.22 -10.62 -2.26
N GLU A 96 3.06 -10.10 -3.16
CA GLU A 96 3.90 -8.92 -2.88
C GLU A 96 3.04 -7.69 -2.55
N THR A 97 1.95 -7.47 -3.30
CA THR A 97 1.01 -6.37 -3.06
C THR A 97 0.34 -6.48 -1.70
N ALA A 98 -0.11 -7.69 -1.33
CA ALA A 98 -0.68 -7.95 -0.02
C ALA A 98 0.31 -7.65 1.11
N ASP A 99 1.56 -8.10 0.98
CA ASP A 99 2.63 -7.84 1.95
C ASP A 99 2.90 -6.34 2.09
N VAL A 100 3.16 -5.63 0.99
CA VAL A 100 3.53 -4.21 1.08
C VAL A 100 2.38 -3.33 1.58
N VAL A 101 1.14 -3.54 1.13
CA VAL A 101 0.00 -2.73 1.57
C VAL A 101 -0.31 -2.98 3.04
N THR A 102 -0.29 -4.23 3.50
CA THR A 102 -0.50 -4.52 4.93
C THR A 102 0.60 -3.98 5.82
N ASN A 103 1.87 -4.00 5.36
CA ASN A 103 2.98 -3.38 6.08
C ASN A 103 2.83 -1.86 6.19
N ILE A 104 2.37 -1.18 5.12
CA ILE A 104 2.05 0.26 5.14
C ILE A 104 0.95 0.54 6.16
N MET A 105 -0.17 -0.19 6.09
CA MET A 105 -1.29 -0.03 7.02
C MET A 105 -0.87 -0.26 8.46
N THR A 106 -0.02 -1.27 8.72
CA THR A 106 0.51 -1.55 10.05
C THR A 106 1.38 -0.40 10.56
N ALA A 107 2.29 0.13 9.73
CA ALA A 107 3.15 1.25 10.09
C ALA A 107 2.36 2.53 10.42
N TYR A 108 1.26 2.77 9.72
CA TYR A 108 0.35 3.91 9.96
C TYR A 108 -0.77 3.63 10.97
N LYS A 109 -0.86 2.41 11.49
CA LYS A 109 -1.98 1.95 12.33
C LYS A 109 -3.36 2.15 11.67
N ILE A 110 -3.44 1.95 10.36
CA ILE A 110 -4.69 1.97 9.60
C ILE A 110 -5.43 0.65 9.87
N PRO A 111 -6.69 0.69 10.35
CA PRO A 111 -7.48 -0.53 10.57
C PRO A 111 -7.74 -1.29 9.26
N ALA A 112 -7.75 -2.62 9.31
CA ALA A 112 -8.04 -3.50 8.16
C ALA A 112 -9.31 -3.12 7.36
N LYS A 113 -10.34 -2.59 8.03
CA LYS A 113 -11.58 -2.11 7.40
C LYS A 113 -11.41 -0.90 6.46
N GLN A 114 -10.23 -0.27 6.45
CA GLN A 114 -9.89 0.84 5.55
C GLN A 114 -8.94 0.37 4.43
N MET A 115 -8.90 -0.93 4.13
CA MET A 115 -8.11 -1.46 3.02
C MET A 115 -8.48 -0.78 1.69
N ASP A 116 -9.77 -0.64 1.39
CA ASP A 116 -10.29 0.01 0.18
C ASP A 116 -9.74 1.44 0.05
N ASN A 117 -9.91 2.25 1.09
CA ASN A 117 -9.40 3.63 1.11
C ASN A 117 -7.87 3.70 0.99
N THR A 118 -7.16 2.75 1.60
CA THR A 118 -5.69 2.68 1.51
C THR A 118 -5.25 2.34 0.09
N ALA A 119 -5.89 1.36 -0.55
CA ALA A 119 -5.64 0.97 -1.93
C ALA A 119 -5.93 2.13 -2.88
N ASP A 120 -7.02 2.86 -2.67
CA ASP A 120 -7.41 4.03 -3.44
C ASP A 120 -6.38 5.17 -3.32
N ILE A 121 -5.94 5.52 -2.11
CA ILE A 121 -4.95 6.59 -1.86
C ILE A 121 -3.60 6.25 -2.48
N LEU A 122 -3.14 5.01 -2.30
CA LEU A 122 -1.87 4.55 -2.89
C LEU A 122 -1.97 4.57 -4.42
N THR A 123 -3.08 4.07 -4.98
CA THR A 123 -3.36 4.10 -6.42
C THR A 123 -3.37 5.51 -6.98
N MET A 124 -4.09 6.43 -6.33
CA MET A 124 -4.08 7.84 -6.72
C MET A 124 -2.66 8.41 -6.69
N THR A 125 -1.91 8.12 -5.63
CA THR A 125 -0.55 8.65 -5.48
C THR A 125 0.37 8.15 -6.59
N PHE A 126 0.48 6.84 -6.83
CA PHE A 126 1.42 6.32 -7.84
C PHE A 126 0.95 6.56 -9.28
N THR A 127 -0.35 6.83 -9.51
CA THR A 127 -0.85 7.20 -10.86
C THR A 127 -0.71 8.69 -11.17
N LYS A 128 -0.65 9.56 -10.14
CA LYS A 128 -0.50 11.02 -10.30
C LYS A 128 0.92 11.52 -10.13
N THR A 129 1.84 10.66 -9.71
CA THR A 129 3.24 11.02 -9.50
C THR A 129 4.17 10.00 -10.13
N ASN A 130 5.42 10.37 -10.33
CA ASN A 130 6.46 9.53 -10.93
C ASN A 130 6.98 8.52 -9.90
N THR A 131 6.12 7.61 -9.46
CA THR A 131 6.48 6.52 -8.55
C THR A 131 5.68 5.26 -8.85
N THR A 132 6.00 4.15 -8.17
CA THR A 132 5.27 2.89 -8.24
C THR A 132 4.80 2.48 -6.85
N LEU A 133 3.90 1.50 -6.79
CA LEU A 133 3.46 0.91 -5.52
C LEU A 133 4.64 0.40 -4.68
N LEU A 134 5.60 -0.29 -5.30
CA LEU A 134 6.76 -0.84 -4.60
C LEU A 134 7.71 0.25 -4.10
N GLU A 135 7.86 1.34 -4.84
CA GLU A 135 8.65 2.50 -4.41
C GLU A 135 7.97 3.26 -3.25
N LEU A 136 6.64 3.40 -3.28
CA LEU A 136 5.89 3.95 -2.16
C LEU A 136 6.01 3.06 -0.92
N ALA A 137 5.86 1.74 -1.08
CA ALA A 137 6.06 0.78 -0.01
C ALA A 137 7.44 0.88 0.63
N GLU A 138 8.49 0.93 -0.20
CA GLU A 138 9.85 1.11 0.28
C GLU A 138 10.01 2.43 1.02
N SER A 139 9.38 3.51 0.55
CA SER A 139 9.39 4.81 1.21
C SER A 139 8.71 4.76 2.59
N PHE A 140 7.54 4.11 2.67
CA PHE A 140 6.78 3.95 3.90
C PHE A 140 7.47 3.05 4.92
N LYS A 141 8.26 2.06 4.48
CA LYS A 141 9.12 1.27 5.38
C LYS A 141 10.05 2.14 6.22
N TYR A 142 10.53 3.27 5.67
CA TYR A 142 11.38 4.21 6.41
C TYR A 142 10.60 5.31 7.12
N ALA A 143 9.56 5.87 6.49
CA ALA A 143 8.88 7.05 7.01
C ALA A 143 7.63 6.76 7.84
N GLY A 144 6.97 5.62 7.63
CA GLY A 144 5.57 5.44 7.98
C GLY A 144 5.27 5.60 9.46
N THR A 145 6.00 4.89 10.32
CA THR A 145 5.83 4.99 11.78
C THR A 145 6.07 6.40 12.30
N VAL A 146 7.10 7.10 11.77
CA VAL A 146 7.45 8.46 12.22
C VAL A 146 6.40 9.47 11.75
N ALA A 147 5.89 9.32 10.52
CA ALA A 147 4.87 10.18 9.97
C ALA A 147 3.53 10.04 10.70
N HIS A 148 3.11 8.81 11.01
CA HIS A 148 1.96 8.58 11.87
C HIS A 148 2.16 9.18 13.27
N GLN A 149 3.32 8.96 13.90
CA GLN A 149 3.64 9.53 15.22
C GLN A 149 3.69 11.06 15.23
N SER A 150 4.07 11.70 14.12
CA SER A 150 4.07 13.15 13.99
C SER A 150 2.67 13.75 13.76
N GLY A 151 1.63 12.91 13.63
CA GLY A 151 0.28 13.35 13.33
C GLY A 151 0.05 13.72 11.86
N LEU A 152 0.94 13.29 10.95
CA LEU A 152 0.74 13.49 9.52
C LEU A 152 -0.30 12.48 9.03
N ASP A 153 -1.34 12.96 8.35
CA ASP A 153 -2.36 12.08 7.76
C ASP A 153 -1.76 11.25 6.60
N PHE A 154 -2.40 10.12 6.31
CA PHE A 154 -1.87 9.16 5.35
C PHE A 154 -1.91 9.73 3.92
N GLU A 155 -2.91 10.56 3.63
CA GLU A 155 -3.12 11.25 2.36
C GLU A 155 -1.99 12.23 2.06
N THR A 156 -1.63 13.10 3.02
CA THR A 156 -0.54 14.08 2.84
C THR A 156 0.81 13.40 2.81
N ALA A 157 1.01 12.35 3.61
CA ALA A 157 2.26 11.60 3.56
C ALA A 157 2.46 10.88 2.23
N SER A 158 1.41 10.23 1.71
CA SER A 158 1.44 9.59 0.39
C SER A 158 1.74 10.64 -0.69
N ALA A 159 1.06 11.79 -0.65
CA ALA A 159 1.30 12.91 -1.55
C ALA A 159 2.75 13.43 -1.49
N ALA A 160 3.30 13.64 -0.29
CA ALA A 160 4.67 14.09 -0.12
C ALA A 160 5.69 13.08 -0.70
N LEU A 161 5.48 11.79 -0.46
CA LEU A 161 6.34 10.74 -1.04
C LEU A 161 6.23 10.68 -2.57
N GLY A 162 5.02 10.83 -3.12
CA GLY A 162 4.81 10.92 -4.57
C GLY A 162 5.50 12.14 -5.20
N VAL A 163 5.38 13.32 -4.58
CA VAL A 163 6.02 14.55 -5.07
C VAL A 163 7.55 14.48 -4.97
N LEU A 164 8.09 13.83 -3.93
CA LEU A 164 9.52 13.49 -3.89
C LEU A 164 9.91 12.60 -5.09
N GLY A 165 9.06 11.65 -5.46
CA GLY A 165 9.24 10.81 -6.65
C GLY A 165 9.30 11.60 -7.96
N ASN A 166 8.47 12.65 -8.11
CA ASN A 166 8.55 13.60 -9.23
C ASN A 166 9.91 14.30 -9.31
N ALA A 167 10.52 14.58 -8.16
CA ALA A 167 11.85 15.17 -8.06
C ALA A 167 13.00 14.15 -8.19
N GLY A 168 12.70 12.89 -8.55
CA GLY A 168 13.69 11.81 -8.72
C GLY A 168 14.13 11.16 -7.40
N LEU A 169 13.52 11.52 -6.28
CA LEU A 169 13.79 10.95 -4.97
C LEU A 169 12.75 9.86 -4.72
N LYS A 170 13.13 8.59 -4.89
CA LYS A 170 12.19 7.45 -4.83
C LYS A 170 12.59 6.43 -3.76
N GLY A 171 11.64 5.58 -3.38
CA GLY A 171 11.90 4.46 -2.46
C GLY A 171 12.56 4.90 -1.16
N SER A 172 13.66 4.21 -0.81
CA SER A 172 14.37 4.43 0.45
C SER A 172 14.85 5.87 0.63
N HIS A 173 15.16 6.58 -0.46
CA HIS A 173 15.63 7.96 -0.42
C HIS A 173 14.50 8.94 -0.08
N ALA A 174 13.32 8.79 -0.68
CA ALA A 174 12.13 9.57 -0.32
C ALA A 174 11.71 9.29 1.14
N GLY A 175 11.62 8.01 1.51
CA GLY A 175 11.26 7.62 2.86
C GLY A 175 12.22 8.16 3.92
N THR A 176 13.53 8.06 3.67
CA THR A 176 14.53 8.61 4.59
C THR A 176 14.46 10.13 4.67
N THR A 177 14.24 10.81 3.54
CA THR A 177 14.07 12.27 3.49
C THR A 177 12.88 12.70 4.35
N LEU A 178 11.69 12.15 4.10
CA LEU A 178 10.48 12.51 4.83
C LEU A 178 10.64 12.21 6.33
N ARG A 179 11.18 11.03 6.69
CA ARG A 179 11.50 10.69 8.08
C ARG A 179 12.39 11.75 8.73
N MET A 180 13.49 12.13 8.08
CA MET A 180 14.43 13.10 8.62
C MET A 180 13.83 14.50 8.75
N MET A 181 13.00 14.91 7.79
CA MET A 181 12.27 16.18 7.88
C MET A 181 11.37 16.20 9.11
N LEU A 182 10.52 15.19 9.28
CA LEU A 182 9.59 15.10 10.41
C LEU A 182 10.32 15.06 11.76
N LEU A 183 11.38 14.26 11.88
CA LEU A 183 12.20 14.21 13.11
C LEU A 183 12.80 15.57 13.45
N ASN A 184 13.34 16.29 12.47
CA ASN A 184 13.94 17.61 12.70
C ASN A 184 12.90 18.72 12.94
N MET A 185 11.66 18.57 12.46
CA MET A 185 10.57 19.48 12.81
C MET A 185 10.05 19.22 14.23
N MET A 186 9.93 17.94 14.62
CA MET A 186 9.50 17.55 15.95
C MET A 186 10.56 17.82 17.02
N ASN A 187 11.83 17.66 16.70
CA ASN A 187 12.93 17.88 17.63
C ASN A 187 14.14 18.49 16.90
N PRO A 188 14.11 19.81 16.62
CA PRO A 188 15.19 20.47 15.92
C PRO A 188 16.49 20.47 16.73
N THR A 189 17.62 20.35 16.04
CA THR A 189 18.93 20.65 16.65
C THR A 189 19.02 22.14 17.00
N LYS A 190 19.99 22.55 17.83
CA LYS A 190 20.21 23.99 18.14
C LYS A 190 20.32 24.85 16.87
N LYS A 191 21.11 24.40 15.88
CA LYS A 191 21.26 25.07 14.58
C LYS A 191 19.96 25.07 13.77
N GLY A 192 19.17 24.01 13.87
CA GLY A 192 17.85 23.92 13.23
C GLY A 192 16.85 24.89 13.86
N GLN A 193 16.83 24.99 15.19
CA GLN A 193 15.98 25.93 15.92
C GLN A 193 16.35 27.38 15.58
N GLU A 194 17.64 27.72 15.60
CA GLU A 194 18.11 29.04 15.15
C GLU A 194 17.64 29.38 13.73
N ALA A 195 17.63 28.40 12.83
CA ALA A 195 17.16 28.60 11.46
C ALA A 195 15.64 28.84 11.41
N TRP A 196 14.85 28.11 12.20
CA TRP A 196 13.39 28.35 12.34
C TRP A 196 13.10 29.75 12.89
N ASP A 197 13.88 30.17 13.89
CA ASP A 197 13.76 31.49 14.53
C ASP A 197 14.10 32.62 13.56
N ILE A 198 15.16 32.47 12.75
CA ILE A 198 15.53 33.44 11.69
C ILE A 198 14.41 33.57 10.65
N LEU A 199 13.77 32.47 10.25
CA LEU A 199 12.63 32.52 9.33
C LEU A 199 11.36 33.06 10.01
N GLY A 200 11.28 33.05 11.33
CA GLY A 200 10.09 33.39 12.10
C GLY A 200 8.96 32.37 11.90
N ILE A 201 9.30 31.09 11.70
CA ILE A 201 8.34 30.00 11.50
C ILE A 201 8.44 29.04 12.67
N SER A 202 7.31 28.76 13.34
CA SER A 202 7.22 27.64 14.28
C SER A 202 6.68 26.40 13.55
N PRO A 203 7.39 25.26 13.54
CA PRO A 203 6.86 24.01 13.02
C PRO A 203 5.82 23.37 13.96
N LYS A 204 5.77 23.80 15.23
CA LYS A 204 4.83 23.30 16.24
C LYS A 204 3.70 24.27 16.52
N ASP A 205 2.54 23.72 16.89
CA ASP A 205 1.40 24.46 17.40
C ASP A 205 1.59 24.85 18.89
N LYS A 206 0.60 25.54 19.46
CA LYS A 206 0.62 25.97 20.87
C LYS A 206 0.60 24.81 21.87
N ASN A 207 0.19 23.61 21.44
CA ASN A 207 0.12 22.40 22.24
C ASN A 207 1.40 21.56 22.15
N GLY A 208 2.36 21.98 21.32
CA GLY A 208 3.61 21.26 21.08
C GLY A 208 3.51 20.16 20.01
N ASN A 209 2.36 20.04 19.34
CA ASN A 209 2.17 19.12 18.23
C ASN A 209 2.76 19.71 16.95
N LEU A 210 3.17 18.85 16.02
CA LEU A 210 3.57 19.31 14.70
C LEU A 210 2.35 19.94 13.99
N ARG A 211 2.54 21.10 13.36
CA ARG A 211 1.53 21.70 12.49
C ARG A 211 1.33 20.85 11.24
N ASN A 212 0.28 21.13 10.48
CA ASN A 212 0.09 20.51 9.18
C ASN A 212 1.32 20.73 8.28
N LEU A 213 1.83 19.65 7.67
CA LEU A 213 3.02 19.67 6.85
C LEU A 213 2.90 20.66 5.67
N THR A 214 1.76 20.71 4.99
CA THR A 214 1.58 21.63 3.85
C THR A 214 1.60 23.09 4.27
N ASP A 215 1.14 23.41 5.50
CA ASP A 215 1.22 24.78 6.03
C ASP A 215 2.67 25.17 6.31
N ILE A 216 3.45 24.27 6.92
CA ILE A 216 4.88 24.50 7.19
C ILE A 216 5.63 24.69 5.86
N LEU A 217 5.39 23.81 4.88
CA LEU A 217 5.98 23.92 3.54
C LEU A 217 5.58 25.22 2.83
N SER A 218 4.34 25.67 2.99
CA SER A 218 3.85 26.92 2.40
C SER A 218 4.51 28.15 3.03
N ASP A 219 4.70 28.15 4.35
CA ASP A 219 5.41 29.23 5.05
C ASP A 219 6.88 29.29 4.60
N LEU A 220 7.53 28.13 4.46
CA LEU A 220 8.89 28.03 3.92
C LEU A 220 8.98 28.53 2.48
N HIS A 221 8.01 28.16 1.63
CA HIS A 221 7.94 28.59 0.23
C HIS A 221 7.83 30.12 0.12
N LYS A 222 6.96 30.74 0.93
CA LYS A 222 6.84 32.21 1.00
C LYS A 222 8.14 32.87 1.43
N LYS A 223 8.84 32.31 2.43
CA LYS A 223 10.12 32.85 2.88
C LYS A 223 11.19 32.75 1.80
N GLN A 224 11.24 31.64 1.07
CA GLN A 224 12.16 31.45 -0.06
C GLN A 224 12.05 32.57 -1.10
N GLN A 225 10.84 33.03 -1.42
CA GLN A 225 10.61 34.11 -2.39
C GLN A 225 11.10 35.48 -1.91
N SER A 226 11.29 35.66 -0.61
CA SER A 226 11.66 36.94 0.02
C SER A 226 13.14 37.10 0.35
N MET A 227 13.98 36.10 0.05
CA MET A 227 15.41 36.11 0.38
C MET A 227 16.29 35.48 -0.69
N SER A 228 17.61 35.59 -0.55
CA SER A 228 18.53 34.99 -1.52
C SER A 228 18.47 33.46 -1.47
N SER A 229 18.59 32.82 -2.63
CA SER A 229 18.55 31.35 -2.72
C SER A 229 19.68 30.68 -1.92
N GLY A 230 20.85 31.33 -1.83
CA GLY A 230 21.99 30.83 -1.06
C GLY A 230 21.76 30.87 0.45
N ASP A 231 21.19 31.97 0.96
CA ASP A 231 20.84 32.11 2.38
C ASP A 231 19.74 31.14 2.76
N PHE A 232 18.68 31.04 1.94
CA PHE A 232 17.59 30.10 2.18
C PHE A 232 18.10 28.66 2.22
N THR A 233 18.89 28.24 1.24
CA THR A 233 19.49 26.90 1.20
C THR A 233 20.36 26.62 2.42
N THR A 234 21.10 27.63 2.91
CA THR A 234 21.89 27.51 4.13
C THR A 234 21.02 27.25 5.36
N LEU A 235 19.87 27.92 5.47
CA LEU A 235 18.91 27.70 6.54
C LEU A 235 18.26 26.31 6.45
N ILE A 236 17.83 25.89 5.26
CA ILE A 236 17.26 24.55 5.03
C ILE A 236 18.27 23.44 5.39
N ASN A 237 19.55 23.62 5.04
CA ASN A 237 20.62 22.69 5.44
C ASN A 237 20.79 22.62 6.97
N LYS A 238 20.64 23.73 7.68
CA LYS A 238 20.67 23.74 9.16
C LYS A 238 19.44 23.06 9.76
N MET A 239 18.26 23.22 9.16
CA MET A 239 17.01 22.61 9.62
C MET A 239 16.99 21.10 9.42
N PHE A 240 17.20 20.64 8.18
CA PHE A 240 16.93 19.25 7.80
C PHE A 240 18.20 18.41 7.60
N ARG A 241 19.38 19.04 7.71
CA ARG A 241 20.70 18.44 7.43
C ARG A 241 20.89 18.18 5.94
N VAL A 242 22.15 18.14 5.53
CA VAL A 242 22.56 18.07 4.12
C VAL A 242 21.96 16.88 3.36
N THR A 243 21.69 15.76 4.05
CA THR A 243 21.13 14.56 3.41
C THR A 243 19.64 14.66 3.07
N ALA A 244 18.87 15.46 3.82
CA ALA A 244 17.43 15.64 3.55
C ALA A 244 17.11 17.00 2.91
N ALA A 245 18.07 17.94 2.91
CA ALA A 245 17.87 19.27 2.35
C ALA A 245 17.43 19.29 0.88
N PRO A 246 17.99 18.46 -0.04
CA PRO A 246 17.51 18.44 -1.43
C PRO A 246 16.04 18.05 -1.55
N GLY A 247 15.60 17.04 -0.78
CA GLY A 247 14.19 16.63 -0.77
C GLY A 247 13.28 17.61 -0.04
N ALA A 248 13.77 18.27 1.02
CA ALA A 248 13.03 19.36 1.64
C ALA A 248 12.82 20.52 0.67
N LEU A 249 13.86 20.94 -0.07
CA LEU A 249 13.73 21.95 -1.13
C LEU A 249 12.77 21.50 -2.22
N ALA A 250 12.81 20.23 -2.63
CA ALA A 250 11.87 19.69 -3.60
C ALA A 250 10.41 19.83 -3.13
N LEU A 251 10.11 19.48 -1.88
CA LEU A 251 8.77 19.63 -1.31
C LEU A 251 8.35 21.09 -1.11
N ILE A 252 9.28 21.97 -0.71
CA ILE A 252 9.01 23.40 -0.56
C ILE A 252 8.71 24.03 -1.92
N ASN A 253 9.50 23.71 -2.95
CA ASN A 253 9.30 24.23 -4.31
C ASN A 253 8.01 23.73 -4.95
N ASN A 254 7.56 22.53 -4.60
CA ASN A 254 6.39 21.87 -5.17
C ASN A 254 5.26 21.70 -4.12
N VAL A 255 5.14 22.62 -3.17
CA VAL A 255 4.13 22.52 -2.09
C VAL A 255 2.70 22.49 -2.63
N GLU A 256 2.43 23.19 -3.74
CA GLU A 256 1.13 23.17 -4.43
C GLU A 256 0.79 21.78 -4.97
N ASP A 257 1.79 21.04 -5.49
CA ASP A 257 1.59 19.66 -5.95
C ASP A 257 1.34 18.71 -4.77
N VAL A 258 1.97 18.94 -3.61
CA VAL A 258 1.69 18.18 -2.39
C VAL A 258 0.25 18.41 -1.97
N GLN A 259 -0.20 19.66 -1.92
CA GLN A 259 -1.58 20.02 -1.56
C GLN A 259 -2.59 19.41 -2.55
N LYS A 260 -2.35 19.59 -3.85
CA LYS A 260 -3.21 19.05 -4.91
C LYS A 260 -3.29 17.53 -4.83
N THR A 261 -2.17 16.84 -4.67
CA THR A 261 -2.15 15.37 -4.58
C THR A 261 -2.80 14.89 -3.27
N THR A 262 -2.66 15.63 -2.18
CA THR A 262 -3.37 15.35 -0.92
C THR A 262 -4.89 15.43 -1.12
N GLU A 263 -5.38 16.46 -1.81
CA GLU A 263 -6.81 16.59 -2.11
C GLU A 263 -7.30 15.50 -3.07
N LEU A 264 -6.50 15.12 -4.07
CA LEU A 264 -6.82 13.99 -4.93
C LEU A 264 -6.90 12.69 -4.14
N ASN A 265 -5.97 12.46 -3.20
CA ASN A 265 -5.97 11.31 -2.31
C ASN A 265 -7.22 11.28 -1.41
N ARG A 266 -7.68 12.43 -0.90
CA ARG A 266 -8.92 12.51 -0.09
C ARG A 266 -10.19 12.17 -0.89
N HIS A 267 -10.14 12.31 -2.21
CA HIS A 267 -11.27 12.08 -3.11
C HIS A 267 -11.06 10.88 -4.04
N SER A 268 -10.19 9.92 -3.68
CA SER A 268 -9.83 8.78 -4.52
C SER A 268 -10.79 7.59 -4.42
N MET A 269 -11.94 7.76 -3.78
CA MET A 269 -12.90 6.67 -3.53
C MET A 269 -13.22 5.88 -4.82
N ASN A 270 -13.08 4.56 -4.74
CA ASN A 270 -13.27 3.57 -5.80
C ASN A 270 -12.25 3.62 -6.96
N LEU A 271 -11.23 4.48 -6.91
CA LEU A 271 -10.29 4.62 -8.01
C LEU A 271 -9.56 3.30 -8.35
N ALA A 272 -9.12 2.55 -7.33
CA ALA A 272 -8.41 1.29 -7.57
C ALA A 272 -9.30 0.30 -8.31
N PHE A 273 -10.56 0.20 -7.89
CA PHE A 273 -11.57 -0.65 -8.53
C PHE A 273 -11.84 -0.22 -9.97
N ASP A 274 -12.09 1.06 -10.21
CA ASP A 274 -12.44 1.57 -11.54
C ASP A 274 -11.32 1.30 -12.56
N LEU A 275 -10.07 1.58 -12.18
CA LEU A 275 -8.91 1.32 -13.03
C LEU A 275 -8.65 -0.18 -13.22
N ALA A 276 -8.86 -0.99 -12.18
CA ALA A 276 -8.76 -2.44 -12.30
C ALA A 276 -9.85 -3.00 -13.24
N ASP A 277 -11.06 -2.43 -13.20
CA ASP A 277 -12.16 -2.82 -14.08
C ASP A 277 -11.86 -2.54 -15.55
N GLU A 278 -11.32 -1.36 -15.86
CA GLU A 278 -10.82 -1.07 -17.20
C GLU A 278 -9.77 -2.08 -17.66
N LYS A 279 -8.82 -2.47 -16.79
CA LYS A 279 -7.79 -3.48 -17.14
C LYS A 279 -8.38 -4.87 -17.35
N LYS A 280 -9.34 -5.29 -16.52
CA LYS A 280 -10.07 -6.58 -16.67
C LYS A 280 -10.84 -6.63 -17.99
N ASN A 281 -11.39 -5.50 -18.45
CA ASN A 281 -12.21 -5.40 -19.66
C ASN A 281 -11.41 -5.25 -20.97
N THR A 282 -10.07 -5.26 -20.92
CA THR A 282 -9.23 -5.38 -22.12
C THR A 282 -9.34 -6.77 -22.74
N ILE A 283 -8.97 -6.94 -24.03
CA ILE A 283 -8.94 -8.27 -24.69
C ILE A 283 -8.07 -9.25 -23.90
N GLN A 284 -6.92 -8.80 -23.41
CA GLN A 284 -6.02 -9.62 -22.61
C GLN A 284 -6.65 -9.99 -21.26
N GLY A 285 -7.33 -9.04 -20.60
CA GLY A 285 -8.06 -9.28 -19.36
C GLY A 285 -9.18 -10.31 -19.54
N LEU A 286 -10.03 -10.14 -20.55
CA LEU A 286 -11.10 -11.09 -20.89
C LEU A 286 -10.55 -12.47 -21.24
N TRP A 287 -9.41 -12.55 -21.93
CA TRP A 287 -8.74 -13.82 -22.20
C TRP A 287 -8.28 -14.50 -20.91
N TYR A 288 -7.67 -13.77 -19.98
CA TYR A 288 -7.30 -14.32 -18.67
C TYR A 288 -8.52 -14.85 -17.93
N GLN A 289 -9.60 -14.07 -17.85
CA GLN A 289 -10.84 -14.48 -17.19
C GLN A 289 -11.39 -15.78 -17.79
N MET A 290 -11.41 -15.90 -19.12
CA MET A 290 -11.84 -17.11 -19.80
C MET A 290 -10.97 -18.32 -19.42
N THR A 291 -9.64 -18.18 -19.45
CA THR A 291 -8.73 -19.28 -19.09
C THR A 291 -8.83 -19.67 -17.61
N SER A 292 -9.03 -18.70 -16.72
CA SER A 292 -9.24 -18.93 -15.29
C SER A 292 -10.58 -19.64 -15.05
N ALA A 293 -11.65 -19.29 -15.76
CA ALA A 293 -12.94 -19.97 -15.64
C ALA A 293 -12.87 -21.46 -16.04
N PHE A 294 -12.14 -21.79 -17.11
CA PHE A 294 -11.87 -23.19 -17.48
C PHE A 294 -11.06 -23.92 -16.40
N THR A 295 -10.04 -23.26 -15.84
CA THR A 295 -9.21 -23.82 -14.78
C THR A 295 -10.05 -24.07 -13.52
N GLU A 296 -10.89 -23.12 -13.12
CA GLU A 296 -11.81 -23.24 -11.98
C GLU A 296 -12.78 -24.41 -12.16
N THR A 297 -13.38 -24.55 -13.34
CA THR A 297 -14.26 -25.70 -13.65
C THR A 297 -13.51 -27.03 -13.46
N GLY A 298 -12.26 -27.10 -13.92
CA GLY A 298 -11.40 -28.26 -13.71
C GLY A 298 -11.07 -28.50 -12.23
N MET A 299 -10.79 -27.43 -11.47
CA MET A 299 -10.51 -27.51 -10.04
C MET A 299 -11.72 -28.03 -9.26
N GLN A 300 -12.94 -27.59 -9.60
CA GLN A 300 -14.18 -28.11 -9.00
C GLN A 300 -14.38 -29.60 -9.27
N GLY A 301 -14.09 -30.04 -10.50
CA GLY A 301 -14.09 -31.47 -10.83
C GLY A 301 -13.07 -32.27 -10.02
N PHE A 302 -11.88 -31.70 -9.79
CA PHE A 302 -10.87 -32.30 -8.93
C PHE A 302 -11.31 -32.41 -7.47
N GLU A 303 -11.93 -31.36 -6.91
CA GLU A 303 -12.43 -31.35 -5.52
C GLU A 303 -13.43 -32.50 -5.26
N GLN A 304 -14.32 -32.79 -6.22
CA GLN A 304 -15.25 -33.92 -6.12
C GLN A 304 -14.55 -35.28 -6.03
N MET A 305 -13.36 -35.40 -6.63
CA MET A 305 -12.55 -36.63 -6.62
C MET A 305 -11.48 -36.64 -5.52
N GLN A 306 -11.32 -35.54 -4.78
CA GLN A 306 -10.19 -35.33 -3.86
C GLN A 306 -10.10 -36.41 -2.78
N GLY A 307 -11.25 -36.88 -2.26
CA GLY A 307 -11.30 -37.97 -1.27
C GLY A 307 -10.70 -39.27 -1.81
N VAL A 308 -11.13 -39.69 -3.01
CA VAL A 308 -10.63 -40.89 -3.69
C VAL A 308 -9.14 -40.80 -3.98
N ILE A 309 -8.67 -39.63 -4.42
CA ILE A 309 -7.25 -39.39 -4.72
C ILE A 309 -6.42 -39.46 -3.44
N ARG A 310 -6.87 -38.84 -2.34
CA ARG A 310 -6.16 -38.90 -1.06
C ARG A 310 -6.07 -40.33 -0.54
N ASP A 311 -7.17 -41.09 -0.58
CA ASP A 311 -7.20 -42.49 -0.15
C ASP A 311 -6.29 -43.38 -0.99
N PHE A 312 -6.18 -43.11 -2.29
CA PHE A 312 -5.25 -43.82 -3.17
C PHE A 312 -3.78 -43.49 -2.85
N LEU A 313 -3.45 -42.22 -2.62
CA LEU A 313 -2.06 -41.78 -2.34
C LEU A 313 -1.56 -42.14 -0.95
N GLN A 314 -2.45 -42.49 -0.02
CA GLN A 314 -2.10 -42.90 1.35
C GLN A 314 -1.91 -44.43 1.50
N ARG A 315 -2.13 -45.19 0.42
CA ARG A 315 -1.80 -46.62 0.33
C ARG A 315 -0.36 -46.81 -0.10
#